data_AF-A0A066UBZ8-F1
#
_entry.id   AF-A0A066UBZ8-F1
#
_cell.length_a   1.000
_cell.length_b   1.000
_cell.length_c   1.000
_cell.angle_alpha   90.00
_cell.angle_beta   90.00
_cell.angle_gamma   90.00
#
_symmetry.space_group_name_H-M   'P 1'
#
loop_
_entity.id
_entity.type
_entity.pdbx_description
1 polymer ?
#
loop_
_entity_poly.entity_id
_entity_poly.type
_entity_poly.pdbx_seq_one_letter_code
_entity_poly.pdbx_strand_id
1 'polypeptide(L)'
;MSVIELTTFTVEPEHTEAMLAARPGMVAAFREDRRGFLAARLVRLDERTWLDFVEWTDDAAWDESKAKGGNLPAIAAFFATIGSLIGAERGVRYDDAEDGARRVRTVAYGPGPSQVGELYLPGGDGPFPVVTVLHGGYWTAMWDRRQITDVADDLVARGYAVWNVEYRRIGEPGGGWPGTFLDVAAAIDALDGMDPALDTGRVVLLGHSAGGHLATWAAHRGALSPEAPGAHPKVTPIGVVELAGALDLRAADAAGFGKVLADPDAEPPKDAPQPARPEAWAGVAEAVGEGIVPLLVGGHLADVPEHYAWTSPLALAGAGVPVLAVHGTADEAVPAEWSRRYVEKVVAEGGTARYVEVEGGTHFDVVQPGHPVWREVTGWIHETVTGHA
;
A
#
# COMPACT_ATOMS: atom_id res chain seq x y z
N MET A 1 5.90 16.87 -16.86
CA MET A 1 5.99 16.02 -15.65
C MET A 1 7.27 16.41 -14.93
N SER A 2 7.19 16.69 -13.63
CA SER A 2 8.38 17.01 -12.85
C SER A 2 9.31 15.80 -12.75
N VAL A 3 10.60 16.05 -12.91
CA VAL A 3 11.66 15.05 -12.91
C VAL A 3 12.35 15.08 -11.56
N ILE A 4 12.61 13.90 -10.98
CA ILE A 4 13.42 13.77 -9.78
C ILE A 4 14.75 13.14 -10.21
N GLU A 5 15.83 13.80 -9.86
CA GLU A 5 17.18 13.26 -9.92
C GLU A 5 17.57 12.74 -8.54
N LEU A 6 18.00 11.48 -8.50
CA LEU A 6 18.48 10.79 -7.31
C LEU A 6 19.96 10.50 -7.49
N THR A 7 20.81 11.20 -6.74
CA THR A 7 22.26 11.02 -6.82
C THR A 7 22.78 10.40 -5.53
N THR A 8 23.24 9.16 -5.61
CA THR A 8 23.88 8.46 -4.50
C THR A 8 25.39 8.59 -4.63
N PHE A 9 26.06 9.05 -3.58
CA PHE A 9 27.51 9.26 -3.59
C PHE A 9 28.14 9.07 -2.21
N THR A 10 29.46 8.91 -2.18
CA THR A 10 30.23 8.82 -0.95
C THR A 10 30.95 10.13 -0.65
N VAL A 11 31.17 10.39 0.64
CA VAL A 11 31.99 11.49 1.17
C VAL A 11 32.90 10.91 2.24
N GLU A 12 34.19 11.25 2.19
CA GLU A 12 35.10 10.89 3.28
C GLU A 12 34.67 11.58 4.57
N PRO A 13 34.73 10.91 5.74
CA PRO A 13 34.26 11.49 7.00
C PRO A 13 34.83 12.89 7.29
N GLU A 14 36.11 13.11 6.97
CA GLU A 14 36.82 14.39 7.10
C GLU A 14 36.30 15.53 6.20
N HIS A 15 35.59 15.22 5.11
CA HIS A 15 34.99 16.19 4.20
C HIS A 15 33.50 16.47 4.48
N THR A 16 32.90 15.77 5.46
CA THR A 16 31.47 15.89 5.76
C THR A 16 31.07 17.31 6.16
N GLU A 17 31.82 17.96 7.06
CA GLU A 17 31.51 19.33 7.49
C GLU A 17 31.63 20.32 6.32
N ALA A 18 32.64 20.17 5.47
CA ALA A 18 32.83 21.00 4.28
C ALA A 18 31.67 20.84 3.29
N MET A 19 31.19 19.62 3.05
CA MET A 19 30.04 19.36 2.17
C MET A 19 28.79 20.07 2.71
N LEU A 20 28.49 19.87 3.99
CA LEU A 20 27.32 20.46 4.64
C LEU A 20 27.39 21.99 4.64
N ALA A 21 28.57 22.57 4.82
CA ALA A 21 28.78 24.03 4.73
C ALA A 21 28.63 24.56 3.30
N ALA A 22 29.05 23.80 2.27
CA ALA A 22 28.93 24.21 0.87
C ALA A 22 27.49 24.09 0.32
N ARG A 23 26.67 23.20 0.89
CA ARG A 23 25.34 22.86 0.38
C ARG A 23 24.38 24.07 0.22
N PRO A 24 24.22 24.97 1.21
CA PRO A 24 23.33 26.13 1.05
C PRO A 24 23.73 27.04 -0.11
N GLY A 25 25.04 27.23 -0.33
CA GLY A 25 25.59 28.02 -1.43
C GLY A 25 25.30 27.38 -2.78
N MET A 26 25.46 26.05 -2.90
CA MET A 26 25.12 25.31 -4.11
C MET A 26 23.62 25.43 -4.44
N VAL A 27 22.73 25.25 -3.45
CA VAL A 27 21.27 25.35 -3.66
C VAL A 27 20.86 26.77 -4.08
N ALA A 28 21.46 27.81 -3.50
CA ALA A 28 21.21 29.18 -3.91
C ALA A 28 21.68 29.42 -5.37
N ALA A 29 22.87 28.96 -5.73
CA ALA A 29 23.39 29.06 -7.08
C ALA A 29 22.54 28.27 -8.09
N PHE A 30 21.97 27.12 -7.69
CA PHE A 30 21.04 26.36 -8.53
C PHE A 30 19.76 27.16 -8.80
N ARG A 31 19.18 27.82 -7.80
CA ARG A 31 17.99 28.67 -7.97
C ARG A 31 18.22 29.83 -8.95
N GLU A 32 19.44 30.36 -9.00
CA GLU A 32 19.77 31.50 -9.86
C GLU A 32 20.18 31.08 -11.29
N ASP A 33 20.95 29.99 -11.43
CA ASP A 33 21.56 29.59 -12.72
C ASP A 33 20.83 28.45 -13.43
N ARG A 34 20.02 27.64 -12.73
CA ARG A 34 19.43 26.41 -13.30
C ARG A 34 17.95 26.61 -13.57
N ARG A 35 17.63 26.75 -14.86
CA ARG A 35 16.25 26.75 -15.36
C ARG A 35 15.54 25.50 -14.84
N GLY A 36 14.32 25.66 -14.33
CA GLY A 36 13.47 24.56 -13.93
C GLY A 36 13.88 23.86 -12.62
N PHE A 37 14.87 24.36 -11.88
CA PHE A 37 15.16 23.86 -10.53
C PHE A 37 13.99 24.17 -9.58
N LEU A 38 13.47 23.15 -8.90
CA LEU A 38 12.35 23.27 -7.96
C LEU A 38 12.81 23.19 -6.51
N ALA A 39 13.51 22.11 -6.16
CA ALA A 39 13.95 21.85 -4.80
C ALA A 39 15.16 20.92 -4.79
N ALA A 40 15.88 20.88 -3.67
CA ALA A 40 16.86 19.84 -3.43
C ALA A 40 16.93 19.45 -1.96
N ARG A 41 17.08 18.15 -1.68
CA ARG A 41 17.15 17.57 -0.33
C ARG A 41 18.32 16.61 -0.24
N LEU A 42 19.14 16.76 0.80
CA LEU A 42 20.29 15.90 1.03
C LEU A 42 20.01 15.01 2.24
N VAL A 43 20.23 13.70 2.09
CA VAL A 43 19.97 12.68 3.10
C VAL A 43 21.23 11.87 3.33
N ARG A 44 21.57 11.63 4.59
CA ARG A 44 22.66 10.73 4.97
C ARG A 44 22.12 9.31 5.09
N LEU A 45 22.71 8.35 4.38
CA LEU A 45 22.33 6.93 4.45
C LEU A 45 23.17 6.18 5.48
N ASP A 46 24.49 6.44 5.52
CA ASP A 46 25.41 5.87 6.51
C ASP A 46 26.58 6.84 6.80
N GLU A 47 27.65 6.37 7.45
CA GLU A 47 28.80 7.22 7.79
C GLU A 47 29.43 7.93 6.56
N ARG A 48 29.39 7.31 5.38
CA ARG A 48 30.04 7.78 4.16
C ARG A 48 29.07 8.01 3.02
N THR A 49 27.91 7.35 3.00
CA THR A 49 26.97 7.36 1.87
C THR A 49 25.88 8.42 2.06
N TRP A 50 25.63 9.16 0.99
CA TRP A 50 24.63 10.23 0.92
C TRP A 50 23.75 10.06 -0.32
N LEU A 51 22.50 10.49 -0.19
CA LEU A 51 21.52 10.56 -1.27
C LEU A 51 21.05 12.00 -1.43
N ASP A 52 21.18 12.52 -2.65
CA ASP A 52 20.73 13.85 -3.02
C ASP A 52 19.54 13.77 -3.97
N PHE A 53 18.44 14.38 -3.56
CA PHE A 53 17.21 14.52 -4.33
C PHE A 53 17.22 15.91 -4.94
N VAL A 54 17.12 16.02 -6.26
CA VAL A 54 16.95 17.29 -6.96
C VAL A 54 15.69 17.23 -7.83
N GLU A 55 14.80 18.20 -7.66
CA GLU A 55 13.54 18.27 -8.39
C GLU A 55 13.64 19.30 -9.53
N TRP A 56 13.17 18.89 -10.71
CA TRP A 56 13.18 19.67 -11.95
C TRP A 56 11.78 19.78 -12.55
N THR A 57 11.49 20.86 -13.28
CA THR A 57 10.19 21.05 -13.96
C THR A 57 9.94 20.05 -15.10
N ASP A 58 11.01 19.68 -15.82
CA ASP A 58 10.97 18.88 -17.04
C ASP A 58 12.35 18.28 -17.37
N ASP A 59 12.39 17.32 -18.30
CA ASP A 59 13.63 16.64 -18.72
C ASP A 59 14.65 17.60 -19.34
N ALA A 60 14.19 18.58 -20.12
CA ALA A 60 15.09 19.54 -20.75
C ALA A 60 15.82 20.39 -19.71
N ALA A 61 15.15 20.77 -18.61
CA ALA A 61 15.74 21.52 -17.51
C ALA A 61 16.85 20.74 -16.81
N TRP A 62 16.60 19.45 -16.60
CA TRP A 62 17.57 18.54 -16.03
C TRP A 62 18.79 18.32 -16.94
N ASP A 63 18.59 18.05 -18.23
CA ASP A 63 19.66 17.86 -19.21
C ASP A 63 20.55 19.11 -19.34
N GLU A 64 19.93 20.30 -19.39
CA GLU A 64 20.64 21.58 -19.38
C GLU A 64 21.51 21.75 -18.13
N SER A 65 20.98 21.40 -16.95
CA SER A 65 21.72 21.47 -15.71
C SER A 65 22.90 20.49 -15.70
N LYS A 66 22.70 19.25 -16.14
CA LYS A 66 23.79 18.27 -16.28
C LYS A 66 24.89 18.76 -17.20
N ALA A 67 24.54 19.34 -18.35
CA ALA A 67 25.50 19.89 -19.29
C ALA A 67 26.33 21.04 -18.70
N LYS A 68 25.75 21.85 -17.80
CA LYS A 68 26.46 22.93 -17.09
C LYS A 68 27.42 22.44 -16.01
N GLY A 69 27.22 21.25 -15.43
CA GLY A 69 28.11 20.68 -14.41
C GLY A 69 28.38 21.63 -13.23
N GLY A 70 29.61 21.67 -12.72
CA GLY A 70 30.04 22.59 -11.65
C GLY A 70 30.51 23.97 -12.13
N ASN A 71 29.77 24.62 -13.04
CA ASN A 71 30.19 25.89 -13.66
C ASN A 71 30.41 27.07 -12.69
N LEU A 72 29.68 27.13 -11.57
CA LEU A 72 29.78 28.20 -10.59
C LEU A 72 30.61 27.76 -9.37
N PRO A 73 31.39 28.66 -8.74
CA PRO A 73 32.23 28.31 -7.58
C PRO A 73 31.46 27.65 -6.44
N ALA A 74 30.25 28.12 -6.13
CA ALA A 74 29.42 27.55 -5.07
C ALA A 74 28.93 26.12 -5.39
N ILE A 75 28.69 25.82 -6.67
CA ILE A 75 28.31 24.49 -7.14
C ILE A 75 29.55 23.57 -7.13
N ALA A 76 30.67 24.06 -7.67
CA ALA A 76 31.93 23.32 -7.69
C ALA A 76 32.41 22.95 -6.28
N ALA A 77 32.23 23.85 -5.30
CA ALA A 77 32.61 23.61 -3.90
C ALA A 77 31.87 22.40 -3.30
N PHE A 78 30.59 22.22 -3.60
CA PHE A 78 29.83 21.05 -3.15
C PHE A 78 30.32 19.78 -3.85
N PHE A 79 30.44 19.79 -5.18
CA PHE A 79 30.89 18.61 -5.93
C PHE A 79 32.32 18.17 -5.60
N ALA A 80 33.19 19.11 -5.23
CA ALA A 80 34.57 18.82 -4.82
C ALA A 80 34.67 17.98 -3.54
N THR A 81 33.62 17.94 -2.71
CA THR A 81 33.59 17.11 -1.49
C THR A 81 33.17 15.67 -1.74
N ILE A 82 32.67 15.36 -2.95
CA ILE A 82 32.23 14.02 -3.31
C ILE A 82 33.45 13.13 -3.57
N GLY A 83 33.55 12.03 -2.84
CA GLY A 83 34.60 11.02 -3.02
C GLY A 83 34.34 10.14 -4.24
N SER A 84 33.20 9.45 -4.27
CA SER A 84 32.78 8.65 -5.41
C SER A 84 31.28 8.78 -5.69
N LEU A 85 30.92 8.83 -6.97
CA LEU A 85 29.53 8.68 -7.40
C LEU A 85 29.18 7.18 -7.43
N ILE A 86 28.15 6.78 -6.69
CA ILE A 86 27.64 5.40 -6.66
C ILE A 86 26.59 5.22 -7.76
N GLY A 87 25.67 6.18 -7.90
CA GLY A 87 24.60 6.10 -8.88
C GLY A 87 23.92 7.46 -9.11
N ALA A 88 23.39 7.65 -10.31
CA ALA A 88 22.58 8.81 -10.66
C ALA A 88 21.35 8.31 -11.43
N GLU A 89 20.23 8.27 -10.75
CA GLU A 89 18.97 7.75 -11.26
C GLU A 89 18.00 8.87 -11.59
N ARG A 90 17.14 8.62 -12.57
CA ARG A 90 16.05 9.50 -12.98
C ARG A 90 14.73 8.88 -12.57
N GLY A 91 13.98 9.60 -11.76
CA GLY A 91 12.58 9.35 -11.48
C GLY A 91 11.68 10.40 -12.15
N VAL A 92 10.43 10.03 -12.37
CA VAL A 92 9.35 10.99 -12.66
C VAL A 92 8.49 11.04 -11.42
N ARG A 93 8.20 12.25 -10.92
CA ARG A 93 7.23 12.40 -9.82
C ARG A 93 5.84 12.27 -10.42
N TYR A 94 5.05 11.35 -9.89
CA TYR A 94 3.68 11.12 -10.38
C TYR A 94 2.62 12.01 -9.72
N ASP A 95 2.97 12.82 -8.72
CA ASP A 95 1.99 13.66 -8.01
C ASP A 95 2.26 15.17 -8.12
N ASP A 96 1.14 15.92 -8.12
CA ASP A 96 0.92 17.36 -8.37
C ASP A 96 0.63 17.76 -9.83
N ALA A 97 0.12 16.85 -10.67
CA ALA A 97 -0.64 17.33 -11.82
C ALA A 97 -1.98 17.87 -11.32
N GLU A 98 -2.17 19.19 -11.40
CA GLU A 98 -3.49 19.80 -11.64
C GLU A 98 -4.02 19.30 -13.00
N ASP A 99 -4.17 17.98 -13.19
CA ASP A 99 -4.99 17.43 -14.25
C ASP A 99 -6.45 17.48 -13.77
N GLY A 100 -6.91 18.72 -13.55
CA GLY A 100 -8.29 19.21 -13.51
C GLY A 100 -9.33 18.59 -12.56
N ALA A 101 -9.09 17.46 -11.88
CA ALA A 101 -10.17 16.70 -11.24
C ALA A 101 -9.87 16.04 -9.89
N ARG A 102 -8.60 15.90 -9.46
CA ARG A 102 -8.24 15.11 -8.26
C ARG A 102 -7.15 15.76 -7.41
N ARG A 103 -7.36 15.81 -6.09
CA ARG A 103 -6.36 16.21 -5.09
C ARG A 103 -5.82 14.94 -4.42
N VAL A 104 -4.63 14.51 -4.82
CA VAL A 104 -3.95 13.34 -4.25
C VAL A 104 -2.77 13.80 -3.40
N ARG A 105 -2.62 13.24 -2.19
CA ARG A 105 -1.50 13.54 -1.29
C ARG A 105 -0.98 12.26 -0.65
N THR A 106 0.32 12.03 -0.70
CA THR A 106 0.95 10.97 0.10
C THR A 106 1.03 11.41 1.56
N VAL A 107 0.49 10.61 2.47
CA VAL A 107 0.48 10.84 3.91
C VAL A 107 1.22 9.70 4.60
N ALA A 108 2.16 10.01 5.48
CA ALA A 108 2.80 9.02 6.34
C ALA A 108 1.97 8.84 7.61
N TYR A 109 1.69 7.58 7.98
CA TYR A 109 1.04 7.23 9.24
C TYR A 109 2.03 6.59 10.24
N GLY A 110 3.28 6.36 9.81
CA GLY A 110 4.35 5.85 10.65
C GLY A 110 5.74 6.19 10.10
N PRO A 111 6.82 5.85 10.84
CA PRO A 111 8.20 6.19 10.47
C PRO A 111 8.81 5.33 9.35
N GLY A 112 8.23 4.17 9.04
CA GLY A 112 8.73 3.23 8.04
C GLY A 112 8.39 3.63 6.60
N PRO A 113 9.17 3.18 5.60
CA PRO A 113 8.97 3.56 4.20
C PRO A 113 7.64 3.05 3.62
N SER A 114 7.16 1.90 4.09
CA SER A 114 5.85 1.33 3.74
C SER A 114 4.71 1.83 4.64
N GLN A 115 4.98 2.71 5.62
CA GLN A 115 3.97 3.25 6.52
C GLN A 115 3.38 4.55 5.97
N VAL A 116 2.89 4.46 4.73
CA VAL A 116 2.36 5.58 3.95
C VAL A 116 1.06 5.19 3.25
N GLY A 117 0.28 6.17 2.84
CA GLY A 117 -0.84 5.97 1.93
C GLY A 117 -1.07 7.19 1.07
N GLU A 118 -1.87 7.03 0.02
CA GLU A 118 -2.31 8.13 -0.82
C GLU A 118 -3.74 8.50 -0.48
N LEU A 119 -3.95 9.75 -0.08
CA LEU A 119 -5.26 10.32 0.17
C LEU A 119 -5.77 11.02 -1.08
N TYR A 120 -6.81 10.46 -1.68
CA TYR A 120 -7.54 11.03 -2.81
C TYR A 120 -8.77 11.75 -2.27
N LEU A 121 -8.93 13.03 -2.62
CA LEU A 121 -10.13 13.79 -2.32
C LEU A 121 -10.91 14.13 -3.59
N PRO A 122 -12.24 13.94 -3.60
CA PRO A 122 -13.09 14.40 -4.69
C PRO A 122 -13.21 15.94 -4.68
N GLY A 123 -13.85 16.48 -5.71
CA GLY A 123 -14.18 17.91 -5.75
C GLY A 123 -15.15 18.34 -4.64
N GLY A 124 -14.97 19.55 -4.10
CA GLY A 124 -15.76 20.09 -3.00
C GLY A 124 -15.00 20.15 -1.67
N ASP A 125 -15.73 20.44 -0.59
CA ASP A 125 -15.17 20.72 0.74
C ASP A 125 -15.43 19.61 1.78
N GLY A 126 -16.20 18.57 1.43
CA GLY A 126 -16.56 17.47 2.34
C GLY A 126 -17.65 17.82 3.36
N PRO A 127 -17.80 17.04 4.44
CA PRO A 127 -17.04 15.82 4.74
C PRO A 127 -17.47 14.66 3.82
N PHE A 128 -16.51 13.96 3.25
CA PHE A 128 -16.71 12.85 2.33
C PHE A 128 -16.69 11.52 3.06
N PRO A 129 -17.62 10.59 2.77
CA PRO A 129 -17.48 9.21 3.19
C PRO A 129 -16.16 8.63 2.65
N VAL A 130 -15.51 7.79 3.46
CA VAL A 130 -14.17 7.29 3.20
C VAL A 130 -14.23 5.84 2.75
N VAL A 131 -13.51 5.51 1.68
CA VAL A 131 -13.19 4.12 1.34
C VAL A 131 -11.69 3.91 1.52
N THR A 132 -11.31 3.09 2.50
CA THR A 132 -9.91 2.66 2.66
C THR A 132 -9.68 1.44 1.79
N VAL A 133 -8.73 1.52 0.86
CA VAL A 133 -8.43 0.43 -0.07
C VAL A 133 -7.09 -0.23 0.30
N LEU A 134 -7.09 -1.56 0.30
CA LEU A 134 -5.93 -2.40 0.63
C LEU A 134 -5.61 -3.33 -0.55
N HIS A 135 -4.38 -3.23 -1.05
CA HIS A 135 -3.93 -3.99 -2.22
C HIS A 135 -3.62 -5.46 -1.89
N GLY A 136 -3.51 -6.30 -2.93
CA GLY A 136 -3.21 -7.72 -2.83
C GLY A 136 -1.70 -8.04 -2.82
N GLY A 137 -1.36 -9.24 -3.29
CA GLY A 137 0.03 -9.63 -3.52
C GLY A 137 0.64 -10.59 -2.48
N TYR A 138 -0.17 -11.51 -1.92
CA TYR A 138 0.28 -12.50 -0.92
C TYR A 138 1.00 -11.89 0.30
N TRP A 139 0.65 -10.65 0.66
CA TRP A 139 1.32 -9.90 1.73
C TRP A 139 2.83 -9.69 1.48
N THR A 140 3.31 -9.86 0.26
CA THR A 140 4.74 -9.81 -0.09
C THR A 140 5.16 -8.46 -0.65
N ALA A 141 6.45 -8.13 -0.49
CA ALA A 141 7.03 -6.88 -0.95
C ALA A 141 7.13 -6.76 -2.49
N MET A 142 6.71 -7.80 -3.22
CA MET A 142 6.74 -7.86 -4.69
C MET A 142 5.73 -6.92 -5.33
N TRP A 143 4.72 -6.50 -4.56
CA TRP A 143 3.71 -5.56 -4.99
C TRP A 143 3.49 -4.48 -3.94
N ASP A 144 2.83 -3.40 -4.36
CA ASP A 144 2.53 -2.24 -3.54
C ASP A 144 1.17 -1.66 -3.93
N ARG A 145 0.74 -0.63 -3.19
CA ARG A 145 -0.56 0.04 -3.33
C ARG A 145 -0.89 0.52 -4.75
N ARG A 146 0.09 0.64 -5.65
CA ARG A 146 -0.16 1.08 -7.04
C ARG A 146 -1.01 0.08 -7.82
N GLN A 147 -1.07 -1.19 -7.38
CA GLN A 147 -1.93 -2.20 -7.99
C GLN A 147 -3.42 -1.87 -7.96
N ILE A 148 -3.86 -1.04 -7.00
CA ILE A 148 -5.28 -0.73 -6.80
C ILE A 148 -5.60 0.76 -7.13
N THR A 149 -4.70 1.43 -7.86
CA THR A 149 -4.87 2.84 -8.27
C THR A 149 -6.15 3.07 -9.06
N ASP A 150 -6.47 2.18 -10.02
CA ASP A 150 -7.67 2.31 -10.84
C ASP A 150 -8.97 2.24 -10.01
N VAL A 151 -8.96 1.44 -8.93
CA VAL A 151 -10.06 1.38 -7.98
C VAL A 151 -10.17 2.68 -7.20
N ALA A 152 -9.04 3.25 -6.75
CA ALA A 152 -9.04 4.55 -6.09
C ALA A 152 -9.57 5.66 -6.99
N ASP A 153 -9.17 5.65 -8.27
CA ASP A 153 -9.62 6.62 -9.27
C ASP A 153 -11.13 6.51 -9.57
N ASP A 154 -11.67 5.29 -9.69
CA ASP A 154 -13.12 5.12 -9.88
C ASP A 154 -13.92 5.54 -8.63
N LEU A 155 -13.44 5.21 -7.43
CA LEU A 155 -14.13 5.57 -6.19
C LEU A 155 -14.10 7.08 -5.92
N VAL A 156 -12.98 7.76 -6.18
CA VAL A 156 -12.92 9.23 -6.03
C VAL A 156 -13.82 9.93 -7.06
N ALA A 157 -13.91 9.40 -8.28
CA ALA A 157 -14.83 9.92 -9.31
C ALA A 157 -16.31 9.77 -8.91
N ARG A 158 -16.63 8.87 -7.96
CA ARG A 158 -17.96 8.66 -7.39
C ARG A 158 -18.24 9.50 -6.14
N GLY A 159 -17.31 10.34 -5.72
CA GLY A 159 -17.49 11.27 -4.60
C GLY A 159 -17.08 10.72 -3.23
N TYR A 160 -16.32 9.63 -3.18
CA TYR A 160 -15.70 9.12 -1.95
C TYR A 160 -14.31 9.74 -1.76
N ALA A 161 -13.92 10.04 -0.53
CA ALA A 161 -12.51 10.16 -0.22
C ALA A 161 -11.90 8.76 -0.21
N VAL A 162 -10.74 8.57 -0.84
CA VAL A 162 -10.08 7.26 -0.88
C VAL A 162 -8.76 7.32 -0.13
N TRP A 163 -8.57 6.36 0.78
CA TRP A 163 -7.32 6.16 1.48
C TRP A 163 -6.66 4.89 0.93
N ASN A 164 -5.73 5.05 -0.03
CA ASN A 164 -5.02 3.94 -0.67
C ASN A 164 -3.75 3.60 0.11
N VAL A 165 -3.82 2.54 0.91
CA VAL A 165 -2.84 2.25 1.96
C VAL A 165 -1.71 1.36 1.46
N GLU A 166 -0.48 1.74 1.79
CA GLU A 166 0.66 0.83 1.83
C GLU A 166 0.85 0.32 3.27
N TYR A 167 1.42 -0.87 3.44
CA TYR A 167 1.72 -1.47 4.75
C TYR A 167 2.96 -2.33 4.65
N ARG A 168 3.74 -2.54 5.72
CA ARG A 168 4.93 -3.43 5.63
C ARG A 168 4.54 -4.85 5.21
N ARG A 169 5.33 -5.41 4.31
CA ARG A 169 5.08 -6.69 3.63
C ARG A 169 6.20 -7.71 3.90
N ILE A 170 5.91 -8.99 3.76
CA ILE A 170 6.90 -10.07 3.83
C ILE A 170 8.00 -9.81 2.79
N GLY A 171 9.25 -9.86 3.22
CA GLY A 171 10.42 -9.39 2.46
C GLY A 171 10.93 -8.02 2.89
N GLU A 172 10.19 -7.29 3.73
CA GLU A 172 10.63 -6.04 4.37
C GLU A 172 10.95 -6.24 5.85
N PRO A 173 11.87 -5.45 6.44
CA PRO A 173 12.11 -5.45 7.87
C PRO A 173 10.82 -5.20 8.68
N GLY A 174 10.42 -6.19 9.46
CA GLY A 174 9.22 -6.14 10.30
C GLY A 174 7.89 -6.31 9.54
N GLY A 175 7.91 -6.76 8.28
CA GLY A 175 6.69 -7.26 7.61
C GLY A 175 6.32 -8.67 8.06
N GLY A 176 5.06 -9.05 7.90
CA GLY A 176 4.49 -10.26 8.49
C GLY A 176 4.06 -10.03 9.95
N TRP A 177 4.22 -11.04 10.80
CA TRP A 177 3.76 -10.95 12.18
C TRP A 177 4.70 -10.14 13.08
N PRO A 178 4.18 -9.21 13.92
CA PRO A 178 2.84 -8.61 13.88
C PRO A 178 2.79 -7.34 13.00
N GLY A 179 3.89 -6.94 12.38
CA GLY A 179 4.05 -5.61 11.78
C GLY A 179 3.09 -5.27 10.65
N THR A 180 2.72 -6.23 9.78
CA THR A 180 1.71 -6.00 8.73
C THR A 180 0.35 -5.64 9.33
N PHE A 181 -0.06 -6.34 10.38
CA PHE A 181 -1.32 -6.08 11.08
C PHE A 181 -1.30 -4.75 11.83
N LEU A 182 -0.19 -4.44 12.50
CA LEU A 182 0.00 -3.15 13.19
C LEU A 182 -0.03 -1.97 12.21
N ASP A 183 0.53 -2.15 11.02
CA ASP A 183 0.54 -1.10 9.98
C ASP A 183 -0.85 -0.84 9.42
N VAL A 184 -1.60 -1.88 9.07
CA VAL A 184 -2.99 -1.74 8.60
C VAL A 184 -3.88 -1.11 9.68
N ALA A 185 -3.72 -1.54 10.94
CA ALA A 185 -4.42 -0.95 12.07
C ALA A 185 -4.10 0.55 12.23
N ALA A 186 -2.81 0.91 12.22
CA ALA A 186 -2.35 2.28 12.35
C ALA A 186 -2.80 3.15 11.17
N ALA A 187 -2.79 2.63 9.95
CA ALA A 187 -3.21 3.35 8.76
C ALA A 187 -4.70 3.71 8.80
N ILE A 188 -5.55 2.78 9.26
CA ILE A 188 -6.99 3.02 9.40
C ILE A 188 -7.26 3.98 10.56
N ASP A 189 -6.59 3.78 11.70
CA ASP A 189 -6.74 4.65 12.87
C ASP A 189 -6.20 6.06 12.62
N ALA A 190 -5.28 6.24 11.67
CA ALA A 190 -4.77 7.54 11.26
C ALA A 190 -5.83 8.42 10.59
N LEU A 191 -6.95 7.85 10.08
CA LEU A 191 -8.07 8.63 9.54
C LEU A 191 -8.64 9.60 10.58
N ASP A 192 -8.58 9.24 11.87
CA ASP A 192 -8.95 10.11 12.97
C ASP A 192 -8.06 11.35 13.01
N GLY A 193 -8.62 12.49 12.59
CA GLY A 193 -7.93 13.78 12.55
C GLY A 193 -6.97 13.95 11.36
N MET A 194 -6.96 13.06 10.36
CA MET A 194 -6.07 13.16 9.19
C MET A 194 -6.33 14.42 8.37
N ASP A 195 -7.59 14.63 7.98
CA ASP A 195 -8.02 15.74 7.14
C ASP A 195 -9.50 16.07 7.50
N PRO A 196 -9.86 17.34 7.73
CA PRO A 196 -11.22 17.73 8.10
C PRO A 196 -12.27 17.45 7.01
N ALA A 197 -11.84 17.19 5.77
CA ALA A 197 -12.74 16.80 4.69
C ALA A 197 -13.19 15.32 4.77
N LEU A 198 -12.71 14.54 5.74
CA LEU A 198 -13.09 13.12 5.90
C LEU A 198 -14.25 12.95 6.87
N ASP A 199 -15.24 12.18 6.47
CA ASP A 199 -16.29 11.68 7.36
C ASP A 199 -15.86 10.33 7.95
N THR A 200 -15.15 10.38 9.07
CA THR A 200 -14.67 9.18 9.78
C THR A 200 -15.78 8.38 10.46
N GLY A 201 -17.03 8.87 10.45
CA GLY A 201 -18.22 8.10 10.84
C GLY A 201 -18.77 7.21 9.73
N ARG A 202 -18.34 7.42 8.48
CA ARG A 202 -18.77 6.64 7.30
C ARG A 202 -17.56 6.09 6.55
N VAL A 203 -16.88 5.15 7.18
CA VAL A 203 -15.71 4.45 6.63
C VAL A 203 -16.10 3.06 6.15
N VAL A 204 -15.84 2.75 4.89
CA VAL A 204 -15.91 1.39 4.33
C VAL A 204 -14.50 0.91 4.04
N LEU A 205 -14.20 -0.35 4.37
CA LEU A 205 -12.95 -0.98 3.96
C LEU A 205 -13.18 -1.76 2.67
N LEU A 206 -12.23 -1.72 1.74
CA LEU A 206 -12.24 -2.53 0.55
C LEU A 206 -10.86 -3.14 0.36
N GLY A 207 -10.78 -4.42 -0.01
CA GLY A 207 -9.50 -5.01 -0.33
C GLY A 207 -9.58 -6.18 -1.28
N HIS A 208 -8.48 -6.41 -2.01
CA HIS A 208 -8.33 -7.51 -2.94
C HIS A 208 -7.32 -8.54 -2.45
N SER A 209 -7.64 -9.84 -2.55
CA SER A 209 -6.71 -10.93 -2.24
C SER A 209 -6.16 -10.84 -0.81
N ALA A 210 -4.85 -10.75 -0.64
CA ALA A 210 -4.20 -10.44 0.64
C ALA A 210 -4.77 -9.17 1.33
N GLY A 211 -5.12 -8.15 0.56
CA GLY A 211 -5.80 -6.94 1.04
C GLY A 211 -7.25 -7.17 1.39
N GLY A 212 -7.95 -8.10 0.72
CA GLY A 212 -9.31 -8.53 1.07
C GLY A 212 -9.34 -9.25 2.41
N HIS A 213 -8.33 -10.07 2.67
CA HIS A 213 -8.07 -10.61 4.00
C HIS A 213 -7.84 -9.49 5.03
N LEU A 214 -6.92 -8.56 4.77
CA LEU A 214 -6.57 -7.48 5.72
C LEU A 214 -7.73 -6.53 5.98
N ALA A 215 -8.53 -6.19 4.96
CA ALA A 215 -9.73 -5.36 5.09
C ALA A 215 -10.78 -6.04 5.97
N THR A 216 -11.03 -7.33 5.74
CA THR A 216 -12.00 -8.11 6.52
C THR A 216 -11.54 -8.32 7.97
N TRP A 217 -10.26 -8.62 8.17
CA TRP A 217 -9.66 -8.67 9.50
C TRP A 217 -9.77 -7.31 10.21
N ALA A 218 -9.41 -6.22 9.52
CA ALA A 218 -9.42 -4.88 10.09
C ALA A 218 -10.82 -4.41 10.49
N ALA A 219 -11.84 -4.79 9.72
CA ALA A 219 -13.24 -4.52 10.04
C ALA A 219 -13.65 -5.11 11.40
N HIS A 220 -13.06 -6.24 11.75
CA HIS A 220 -13.41 -6.99 12.97
C HIS A 220 -12.46 -6.76 14.14
N ARG A 221 -11.56 -5.75 14.04
CA ARG A 221 -10.61 -5.40 15.11
C ARG A 221 -11.27 -5.14 16.47
N GLY A 222 -12.53 -4.67 16.47
CA GLY A 222 -13.31 -4.45 17.69
C GLY A 222 -13.65 -5.73 18.47
N ALA A 223 -13.61 -6.89 17.82
CA ALA A 223 -13.87 -8.20 18.44
C ALA A 223 -12.59 -8.96 18.84
N LEU A 224 -11.41 -8.40 18.55
CA LEU A 224 -10.14 -9.03 18.92
C LEU A 224 -9.95 -9.06 20.44
N SER A 225 -9.16 -10.05 20.90
CA SER A 225 -8.64 -10.05 22.27
C SER A 225 -7.89 -8.73 22.53
N PRO A 226 -8.00 -8.12 23.73
CA PRO A 226 -7.23 -6.91 24.08
C PRO A 226 -5.70 -7.05 23.91
N GLU A 227 -5.19 -8.28 23.94
CA GLU A 227 -3.77 -8.59 23.77
C GLU A 227 -3.36 -8.73 22.29
N ALA A 228 -4.32 -8.87 21.38
CA ALA A 228 -4.05 -9.08 19.97
C ALA A 228 -3.50 -7.79 19.33
N PRO A 229 -2.45 -7.89 18.47
CA PRO A 229 -1.99 -6.77 17.68
C PRO A 229 -3.13 -6.13 16.87
N GLY A 230 -3.25 -4.81 16.97
CA GLY A 230 -4.30 -4.06 16.29
C GLY A 230 -5.65 -4.02 17.02
N ALA A 231 -5.81 -4.59 18.22
CA ALA A 231 -7.01 -4.38 19.02
C ALA A 231 -7.24 -2.89 19.35
N HIS A 232 -8.44 -2.56 19.84
CA HIS A 232 -8.84 -1.19 20.24
C HIS A 232 -8.82 -0.16 19.09
N PRO A 233 -9.62 -0.37 18.03
CA PRO A 233 -9.66 0.55 16.90
C PRO A 233 -10.13 1.94 17.33
N LYS A 234 -9.48 2.99 16.79
CA LYS A 234 -9.97 4.37 16.92
C LYS A 234 -11.07 4.69 15.92
N VAL A 235 -10.98 4.07 14.74
CA VAL A 235 -11.94 4.22 13.65
C VAL A 235 -12.59 2.86 13.41
N THR A 236 -13.92 2.80 13.54
CA THR A 236 -14.70 1.57 13.28
C THR A 236 -15.40 1.70 11.93
N PRO A 237 -15.12 0.82 10.96
CA PRO A 237 -15.80 0.87 9.67
C PRO A 237 -17.26 0.42 9.80
N ILE A 238 -18.09 0.95 8.92
CA ILE A 238 -19.53 0.62 8.84
C ILE A 238 -19.81 -0.53 7.87
N GLY A 239 -18.79 -1.01 7.15
CA GLY A 239 -18.89 -2.14 6.24
C GLY A 239 -17.54 -2.51 5.63
N VAL A 240 -17.45 -3.71 5.08
CA VAL A 240 -16.29 -4.20 4.33
C VAL A 240 -16.69 -4.85 3.01
N VAL A 241 -15.95 -4.51 1.95
CA VAL A 241 -15.96 -5.20 0.66
C VAL A 241 -14.71 -6.08 0.57
N GLU A 242 -14.93 -7.37 0.51
CA GLU A 242 -13.92 -8.39 0.30
C GLU A 242 -13.94 -8.84 -1.17
N LEU A 243 -12.80 -8.75 -1.83
CA LEU A 243 -12.63 -9.17 -3.23
C LEU A 243 -11.59 -10.30 -3.28
N ALA A 244 -12.03 -11.53 -3.51
CA ALA A 244 -11.16 -12.71 -3.69
C ALA A 244 -10.10 -12.94 -2.57
N GLY A 245 -10.46 -12.71 -1.32
CA GLY A 245 -9.57 -12.72 -0.16
C GLY A 245 -9.38 -14.09 0.53
N ALA A 246 -8.23 -14.25 1.18
CA ALA A 246 -7.89 -15.43 1.95
C ALA A 246 -8.52 -15.40 3.36
N LEU A 247 -9.79 -15.79 3.50
CA LEU A 247 -10.57 -15.62 4.73
C LEU A 247 -10.46 -16.76 5.75
N ASP A 248 -9.89 -17.90 5.37
CA ASP A 248 -9.64 -19.03 6.26
C ASP A 248 -8.14 -19.36 6.30
N LEU A 249 -7.39 -18.64 7.15
CA LEU A 249 -5.95 -18.85 7.25
C LEU A 249 -5.57 -20.25 7.77
N ARG A 250 -6.47 -20.94 8.48
CA ARG A 250 -6.21 -22.31 8.96
C ARG A 250 -6.23 -23.29 7.79
N ALA A 251 -7.23 -23.18 6.92
CA ALA A 251 -7.27 -23.95 5.69
C ALA A 251 -6.13 -23.58 4.74
N ALA A 252 -5.77 -22.29 4.68
CA ALA A 252 -4.67 -21.81 3.86
C ALA A 252 -3.31 -22.36 4.29
N ASP A 253 -3.00 -22.37 5.59
CA ASP A 253 -1.79 -22.99 6.15
C ASP A 253 -1.74 -24.49 5.83
N ALA A 254 -2.82 -25.22 6.13
CA ALA A 254 -2.90 -26.66 5.85
C ALA A 254 -2.73 -27.02 4.36
N ALA A 255 -3.11 -26.11 3.45
CA ALA A 255 -2.98 -26.29 2.01
C ALA A 255 -1.60 -25.86 1.45
N GLY A 256 -0.71 -25.27 2.27
CA GLY A 256 0.54 -24.67 1.80
C GLY A 256 0.28 -23.47 0.88
N PHE A 257 -0.72 -22.64 1.21
CA PHE A 257 -1.09 -21.48 0.41
C PHE A 257 0.12 -20.58 0.15
N GLY A 258 0.26 -20.11 -1.09
CA GLY A 258 1.40 -19.30 -1.52
C GLY A 258 2.70 -20.08 -1.76
N LYS A 259 2.72 -21.42 -1.65
CA LYS A 259 3.92 -22.25 -1.94
C LYS A 259 4.46 -22.08 -3.37
N VAL A 260 3.63 -21.65 -4.32
CA VAL A 260 4.06 -21.26 -5.67
C VAL A 260 5.13 -20.15 -5.64
N LEU A 261 5.15 -19.32 -4.60
CA LEU A 261 6.12 -18.25 -4.43
C LEU A 261 7.49 -18.75 -3.93
N ALA A 262 7.60 -20.00 -3.48
CA ALA A 262 8.85 -20.58 -3.00
C ALA A 262 9.81 -20.96 -4.14
N ASP A 263 9.34 -20.95 -5.39
CA ASP A 263 10.16 -21.21 -6.57
C ASP A 263 10.78 -19.87 -7.07
N PRO A 264 12.11 -19.69 -6.94
CA PRO A 264 12.76 -18.47 -7.41
C PRO A 264 12.70 -18.30 -8.94
N ASP A 265 12.41 -19.38 -9.68
CA ASP A 265 12.31 -19.38 -11.14
C ASP A 265 10.85 -19.35 -11.63
N ALA A 266 9.86 -19.30 -10.73
CA ALA A 266 8.46 -19.23 -11.11
C ALA A 266 8.11 -17.89 -11.78
N GLU A 267 7.33 -17.96 -12.85
CA GLU A 267 6.75 -16.78 -13.49
C GLU A 267 5.61 -16.22 -12.62
N PRO A 268 5.47 -14.88 -12.52
CA PRO A 268 4.31 -14.28 -11.90
C PRO A 268 3.00 -14.77 -12.56
N PRO A 269 1.87 -14.82 -11.83
CA PRO A 269 0.58 -15.17 -12.41
C PRO A 269 0.30 -14.38 -13.69
N LYS A 270 -0.28 -15.03 -14.69
CA LYS A 270 -0.43 -14.54 -16.08
C LYS A 270 -1.09 -13.15 -16.21
N ASP A 271 -1.82 -12.72 -15.20
CA ASP A 271 -2.54 -11.44 -15.16
C ASP A 271 -2.24 -10.63 -13.88
N ALA A 272 -1.12 -10.91 -13.21
CA ALA A 272 -0.71 -10.20 -12.01
C ALA A 272 -0.57 -8.68 -12.29
N PRO A 273 -1.21 -7.81 -11.48
CA PRO A 273 -1.18 -6.38 -11.69
C PRO A 273 0.24 -5.85 -11.60
N GLN A 274 0.60 -5.01 -12.57
CA GLN A 274 1.87 -4.28 -12.58
C GLN A 274 1.72 -2.96 -11.80
N PRO A 275 2.82 -2.41 -11.23
CA PRO A 275 4.19 -2.91 -11.31
C PRO A 275 4.47 -4.03 -10.29
N ALA A 276 5.09 -5.11 -10.77
CA ALA A 276 5.75 -6.09 -9.92
C ALA A 276 7.20 -5.65 -9.64
N ARG A 277 7.76 -6.05 -8.50
CA ARG A 277 9.15 -5.81 -8.06
C ARG A 277 9.96 -7.10 -8.16
N PRO A 278 10.46 -7.48 -9.35
CA PRO A 278 11.19 -8.74 -9.53
C PRO A 278 12.44 -8.85 -8.63
N GLU A 279 13.03 -7.71 -8.24
CA GLU A 279 14.15 -7.65 -7.31
C GLU A 279 13.83 -8.18 -5.91
N ALA A 280 12.56 -8.17 -5.50
CA ALA A 280 12.11 -8.70 -4.21
C ALA A 280 11.87 -10.23 -4.24
N TRP A 281 11.80 -10.84 -5.43
CA TRP A 281 11.37 -12.23 -5.61
C TRP A 281 12.27 -13.23 -4.89
N ALA A 282 13.60 -13.10 -5.06
CA ALA A 282 14.55 -14.04 -4.46
C ALA A 282 14.43 -14.08 -2.92
N GLY A 283 14.31 -12.91 -2.27
CA GLY A 283 14.16 -12.83 -0.82
C GLY A 283 12.80 -13.37 -0.33
N VAL A 284 11.75 -13.20 -1.13
CA VAL A 284 10.42 -13.78 -0.84
C VAL A 284 10.44 -15.30 -1.01
N ALA A 285 11.01 -15.81 -2.10
CA ALA A 285 11.07 -17.24 -2.38
C ALA A 285 11.86 -18.01 -1.32
N GLU A 286 12.99 -17.46 -0.87
CA GLU A 286 13.77 -18.01 0.24
C GLU A 286 12.94 -18.09 1.54
N ALA A 287 12.12 -17.08 1.80
CA ALA A 287 11.32 -17.02 3.02
C ALA A 287 10.10 -17.97 3.00
N VAL A 288 9.40 -18.09 1.87
CA VAL A 288 8.08 -18.77 1.78
C VAL A 288 8.14 -20.23 2.23
N GLY A 289 9.19 -20.96 1.89
CA GLY A 289 9.38 -22.34 2.33
C GLY A 289 8.14 -23.24 2.08
N GLU A 290 7.44 -23.61 3.15
CA GLU A 290 6.28 -24.52 3.11
C GLU A 290 4.93 -23.80 2.87
N GLY A 291 4.90 -22.46 2.86
CA GLY A 291 3.71 -21.64 2.63
C GLY A 291 3.88 -20.22 3.17
N ILE A 292 3.12 -19.26 2.64
CA ILE A 292 3.24 -17.85 3.03
C ILE A 292 2.57 -17.53 4.37
N VAL A 293 1.55 -18.31 4.76
CA VAL A 293 0.72 -18.04 5.94
C VAL A 293 1.53 -18.05 7.24
N PRO A 294 2.43 -19.03 7.48
CA PRO A 294 3.31 -19.02 8.66
C PRO A 294 4.18 -17.77 8.79
N LEU A 295 4.62 -17.17 7.68
CA LEU A 295 5.37 -15.91 7.73
C LEU A 295 4.47 -14.72 8.11
N LEU A 296 3.24 -14.71 7.59
CA LEU A 296 2.26 -13.67 7.90
C LEU A 296 1.88 -13.67 9.38
N VAL A 297 1.67 -14.86 9.96
CA VAL A 297 1.12 -15.02 11.32
C VAL A 297 2.18 -15.45 12.35
N GLY A 298 3.44 -15.64 11.95
CA GLY A 298 4.56 -15.92 12.85
C GLY A 298 4.73 -17.39 13.25
N GLY A 299 4.10 -18.33 12.54
CA GLY A 299 4.24 -19.77 12.76
C GLY A 299 3.10 -20.59 12.13
N HIS A 300 3.23 -21.92 12.15
CA HIS A 300 2.13 -22.80 11.76
C HIS A 300 1.03 -22.85 12.83
N LEU A 301 -0.17 -23.29 12.46
CA LEU A 301 -1.32 -23.37 13.37
C LEU A 301 -1.04 -24.17 14.65
N ALA A 302 -0.20 -25.20 14.56
CA ALA A 302 0.18 -26.03 15.71
C ALA A 302 1.04 -25.27 16.72
N ASP A 303 1.80 -24.27 16.28
CA ASP A 303 2.77 -23.53 17.10
C ASP A 303 2.18 -22.24 17.66
N VAL A 304 1.33 -21.55 16.90
CA VAL A 304 0.75 -20.24 17.24
C VAL A 304 -0.78 -20.19 17.08
N PRO A 305 -1.54 -21.09 17.72
CA PRO A 305 -2.99 -21.21 17.53
C PRO A 305 -3.76 -19.91 17.81
N GLU A 306 -3.29 -19.09 18.75
CA GLU A 306 -3.86 -17.79 19.07
C GLU A 306 -3.70 -16.78 17.92
N HIS A 307 -2.57 -16.77 17.20
CA HIS A 307 -2.38 -15.86 16.08
C HIS A 307 -3.39 -16.17 14.96
N TYR A 308 -3.65 -17.44 14.66
CA TYR A 308 -4.69 -17.82 13.69
C TYR A 308 -6.09 -17.42 14.15
N ALA A 309 -6.38 -17.49 15.46
CA ALA A 309 -7.65 -17.02 16.00
C ALA A 309 -7.80 -15.49 15.91
N TRP A 310 -6.70 -14.74 16.00
CA TRP A 310 -6.69 -13.27 15.90
C TRP A 310 -6.62 -12.74 14.48
N THR A 311 -6.16 -13.53 13.52
CA THR A 311 -5.88 -13.05 12.16
C THR A 311 -6.82 -13.61 11.11
N SER A 312 -7.37 -14.82 11.29
CA SER A 312 -8.28 -15.43 10.31
C SER A 312 -9.68 -14.80 10.38
N PRO A 313 -10.18 -14.13 9.33
CA PRO A 313 -11.52 -13.54 9.33
C PRO A 313 -12.63 -14.55 9.63
N LEU A 314 -12.49 -15.81 9.18
CA LEU A 314 -13.44 -16.88 9.51
C LEU A 314 -13.55 -17.12 11.02
N ALA A 315 -12.49 -16.89 11.81
CA ALA A 315 -12.55 -16.97 13.27
C ALA A 315 -13.24 -15.76 13.92
N LEU A 316 -13.40 -14.65 13.18
CA LEU A 316 -13.93 -13.36 13.65
C LEU A 316 -15.33 -13.02 13.10
N ALA A 317 -15.96 -13.94 12.35
CA ALA A 317 -17.21 -13.71 11.60
C ALA A 317 -18.38 -13.12 12.43
N GLY A 318 -18.44 -13.37 13.74
CA GLY A 318 -19.49 -12.88 14.63
C GLY A 318 -19.36 -11.42 15.09
N ALA A 319 -18.41 -10.65 14.55
CA ALA A 319 -18.12 -9.28 15.00
C ALA A 319 -19.15 -8.22 14.55
N GLY A 320 -20.05 -8.56 13.62
CA GLY A 320 -21.25 -7.75 13.32
C GLY A 320 -21.09 -6.62 12.30
N VAL A 321 -19.90 -6.45 11.68
CA VAL A 321 -19.73 -5.50 10.57
C VAL A 321 -20.32 -6.08 9.27
N PRO A 322 -21.18 -5.36 8.53
CA PRO A 322 -21.72 -5.81 7.26
C PRO A 322 -20.63 -6.14 6.23
N VAL A 323 -20.82 -7.24 5.49
CA VAL A 323 -19.84 -7.71 4.50
C VAL A 323 -20.46 -7.90 3.11
N LEU A 324 -19.80 -7.38 2.09
CA LEU A 324 -19.94 -7.88 0.72
C LEU A 324 -18.70 -8.69 0.37
N ALA A 325 -18.88 -9.97 0.02
CA ALA A 325 -17.84 -10.83 -0.50
C ALA A 325 -18.07 -11.06 -2.00
N VAL A 326 -17.06 -10.80 -2.84
CA VAL A 326 -17.12 -10.98 -4.29
C VAL A 326 -15.98 -11.88 -4.75
N HIS A 327 -16.30 -12.96 -5.45
CA HIS A 327 -15.31 -13.95 -5.86
C HIS A 327 -15.63 -14.57 -7.23
N GLY A 328 -14.59 -14.82 -8.03
CA GLY A 328 -14.70 -15.50 -9.32
C GLY A 328 -14.66 -17.02 -9.20
N THR A 329 -15.43 -17.75 -10.03
CA THR A 329 -15.42 -19.24 -10.01
C THR A 329 -14.23 -19.85 -10.73
N ALA A 330 -13.50 -19.08 -11.53
CA ALA A 330 -12.25 -19.47 -12.20
C ALA A 330 -11.01 -18.88 -11.50
N ASP A 331 -11.12 -18.54 -10.22
CA ASP A 331 -9.99 -18.10 -9.40
C ASP A 331 -9.04 -19.28 -9.10
N GLU A 332 -7.84 -19.23 -9.68
CA GLU A 332 -6.79 -20.22 -9.47
C GLU A 332 -5.84 -19.86 -8.32
N ALA A 333 -5.92 -18.63 -7.79
CA ALA A 333 -5.04 -18.14 -6.74
C ALA A 333 -5.64 -18.37 -5.36
N VAL A 334 -6.93 -18.05 -5.18
CA VAL A 334 -7.67 -18.18 -3.92
C VAL A 334 -8.94 -18.99 -4.16
N PRO A 335 -9.22 -20.06 -3.41
CA PRO A 335 -10.45 -20.80 -3.57
C PRO A 335 -11.69 -19.97 -3.17
N ALA A 336 -12.64 -19.79 -4.10
CA ALA A 336 -13.92 -19.11 -3.84
C ALA A 336 -14.73 -19.70 -2.67
N GLU A 337 -14.47 -20.97 -2.35
CA GLU A 337 -15.06 -21.63 -1.18
C GLU A 337 -14.75 -20.89 0.14
N TRP A 338 -13.60 -20.22 0.27
CA TRP A 338 -13.26 -19.51 1.50
C TRP A 338 -14.16 -18.29 1.74
N SER A 339 -14.45 -17.49 0.70
CA SER A 339 -15.40 -16.38 0.80
C SER A 339 -16.82 -16.88 1.04
N ARG A 340 -17.23 -17.98 0.36
CA ARG A 340 -18.56 -18.58 0.56
C ARG A 340 -18.76 -19.07 2.00
N ARG A 341 -17.84 -19.86 2.54
CA ARG A 341 -17.89 -20.37 3.93
C ARG A 341 -17.88 -19.25 4.96
N TYR A 342 -17.13 -18.18 4.70
CA TYR A 342 -17.11 -17.01 5.55
C TYR A 342 -18.48 -16.32 5.60
N VAL A 343 -19.10 -16.05 4.45
CA VAL A 343 -20.45 -15.45 4.41
C VAL A 343 -21.49 -16.35 5.08
N GLU A 344 -21.45 -17.66 4.80
CA GLU A 344 -22.34 -18.64 5.45
C GLU A 344 -22.21 -18.59 6.98
N LYS A 345 -20.99 -18.48 7.50
CA LYS A 345 -20.73 -18.38 8.93
C LYS A 345 -21.24 -17.06 9.52
N VAL A 346 -20.98 -15.91 8.87
CA VAL A 346 -21.49 -14.61 9.32
C VAL A 346 -23.01 -14.65 9.43
N VAL A 347 -23.70 -15.16 8.41
CA VAL A 347 -25.17 -15.27 8.40
C VAL A 347 -25.67 -16.24 9.46
N ALA A 348 -25.00 -17.39 9.63
CA ALA A 348 -25.36 -18.37 10.66
C ALA A 348 -25.22 -17.82 12.10
N GLU A 349 -24.32 -16.85 12.30
CA GLU A 349 -24.11 -16.14 13.56
C GLU A 349 -24.99 -14.89 13.72
N GLY A 350 -25.91 -14.65 12.78
CA GLY A 350 -26.87 -13.54 12.82
C GLY A 350 -26.32 -12.20 12.30
N GLY A 351 -25.12 -12.20 11.68
CA GLY A 351 -24.54 -11.04 11.02
C GLY A 351 -25.12 -10.77 9.64
N THR A 352 -24.72 -9.64 9.04
CA THR A 352 -25.15 -9.23 7.70
C THR A 352 -24.02 -9.48 6.71
N ALA A 353 -24.21 -10.41 5.78
CA ALA A 353 -23.24 -10.66 4.73
C ALA A 353 -23.92 -11.08 3.41
N ARG A 354 -23.35 -10.66 2.29
CA ARG A 354 -23.76 -11.03 0.93
C ARG A 354 -22.58 -11.62 0.18
N TYR A 355 -22.81 -12.76 -0.46
CA TYR A 355 -21.85 -13.38 -1.39
C TYR A 355 -22.29 -13.12 -2.83
N VAL A 356 -21.40 -12.59 -3.66
CA VAL A 356 -21.57 -12.40 -5.09
C VAL A 356 -20.54 -13.25 -5.81
N GLU A 357 -21.04 -14.24 -6.53
CA GLU A 357 -20.22 -15.15 -7.33
C GLU A 357 -20.17 -14.70 -8.79
N VAL A 358 -18.97 -14.59 -9.34
CA VAL A 358 -18.73 -14.22 -10.74
C VAL A 358 -18.44 -15.48 -11.54
N GLU A 359 -19.45 -15.98 -12.24
CA GLU A 359 -19.32 -17.17 -13.07
C GLU A 359 -18.26 -16.98 -14.17
N GLY A 360 -17.24 -17.85 -14.19
CA GLY A 360 -16.09 -17.76 -15.09
C GLY A 360 -15.11 -16.62 -14.77
N GLY A 361 -15.37 -15.83 -13.72
CA GLY A 361 -14.49 -14.75 -13.30
C GLY A 361 -13.19 -15.27 -12.72
N THR A 362 -12.09 -14.59 -13.03
CA THR A 362 -10.73 -14.85 -12.54
C THR A 362 -10.47 -14.13 -11.22
N HIS A 363 -9.28 -14.34 -10.65
CA HIS A 363 -8.81 -13.66 -9.45
C HIS A 363 -8.82 -12.12 -9.56
N PHE A 364 -8.64 -11.58 -10.77
CA PHE A 364 -8.48 -10.13 -10.98
C PHE A 364 -9.74 -9.45 -11.52
N ASP A 365 -10.70 -10.17 -12.08
CA ASP A 365 -11.93 -9.57 -12.63
C ASP A 365 -12.73 -8.82 -11.56
N VAL A 366 -12.69 -9.30 -10.30
CA VAL A 366 -13.45 -8.72 -9.18
C VAL A 366 -12.91 -7.36 -8.71
N VAL A 367 -11.67 -7.01 -9.05
CA VAL A 367 -11.01 -5.75 -8.65
C VAL A 367 -10.87 -4.75 -9.81
N GLN A 368 -11.39 -5.08 -10.99
CA GLN A 368 -11.33 -4.19 -12.16
C GLN A 368 -12.58 -3.29 -12.23
N PRO A 369 -12.45 -1.95 -12.16
CA PRO A 369 -13.59 -1.05 -12.28
C PRO A 369 -14.38 -1.17 -13.60
N GLY A 370 -13.72 -1.65 -14.66
CA GLY A 370 -14.33 -1.90 -15.96
C GLY A 370 -15.16 -3.19 -16.03
N HIS A 371 -15.01 -4.12 -15.08
CA HIS A 371 -15.73 -5.39 -15.08
C HIS A 371 -17.20 -5.21 -14.63
N PRO A 372 -18.19 -5.91 -15.23
CA PRO A 372 -19.60 -5.72 -14.87
C PRO A 372 -19.94 -5.90 -13.39
N VAL A 373 -19.23 -6.79 -12.68
CA VAL A 373 -19.42 -7.03 -11.24
C VAL A 373 -19.13 -5.80 -10.38
N TRP A 374 -18.32 -4.86 -10.86
CA TRP A 374 -17.96 -3.66 -10.13
C TRP A 374 -19.18 -2.78 -9.78
N ARG A 375 -20.28 -2.93 -10.53
CA ARG A 375 -21.56 -2.29 -10.19
C ARG A 375 -22.16 -2.80 -8.89
N GLU A 376 -22.00 -4.09 -8.58
CA GLU A 376 -22.43 -4.66 -7.30
C GLU A 376 -21.59 -4.09 -6.15
N VAL A 377 -20.28 -3.99 -6.34
CA VAL A 377 -19.35 -3.39 -5.36
C VAL A 377 -19.73 -1.94 -5.06
N THR A 378 -19.81 -1.11 -6.10
CA THR A 378 -20.08 0.33 -5.92
C THR A 378 -21.52 0.61 -5.47
N GLY A 379 -22.48 -0.21 -5.88
CA GLY A 379 -23.86 -0.17 -5.38
C GLY A 379 -23.93 -0.47 -3.88
N TRP A 380 -23.27 -1.53 -3.43
CA TRP A 380 -23.26 -1.91 -2.02
C TRP A 380 -22.55 -0.87 -1.14
N ILE A 381 -21.42 -0.30 -1.59
CA ILE A 381 -20.74 0.80 -0.88
C ILE A 381 -21.71 1.99 -0.74
N HIS A 382 -22.43 2.34 -1.80
CA HIS A 382 -23.38 3.45 -1.78
C HIS A 382 -24.54 3.18 -0.79
N GLU A 383 -25.12 1.98 -0.82
CA GLU A 383 -26.17 1.57 0.12
C GLU A 383 -25.68 1.63 1.56
N THR A 384 -24.48 1.12 1.83
CA THR A 384 -23.87 1.10 3.16
C THR A 384 -23.65 2.52 3.69
N VAL A 385 -23.06 3.39 2.87
CA VAL A 385 -22.75 4.78 3.23
C VAL A 385 -24.00 5.65 3.39
N THR A 386 -25.10 5.32 2.71
CA THR A 386 -26.37 6.06 2.79
C THR A 386 -27.37 5.48 3.80
N GLY A 387 -27.05 4.35 4.44
CA GLY A 387 -27.88 3.71 5.47
C GLY A 387 -29.01 2.81 4.92
N HIS A 388 -28.83 2.23 3.73
CA HIS A 388 -29.81 1.36 3.08
C HIS A 388 -29.36 -0.12 2.96
N ALA A 389 -28.19 -0.48 3.50
CA ALA A 389 -27.59 -1.82 3.39
C ALA A 389 -28.01 -2.79 4.49
#